data_AF-X7EAF0-F1
#
_entry.id   AF-X7EAF0-F1
#
_cell.length_a   1.000
_cell.length_b   1.000
_cell.length_c   1.000
_cell.angle_alpha   90.00
_cell.angle_beta   90.00
_cell.angle_gamma   90.00
#
_symmetry.space_group_name_H-M   'P 1'
#
loop_
_entity.id
_entity.type
_entity.pdbx_description
1 polymer ?
#
loop_
_entity_poly.entity_id
_entity_poly.type
_entity_poly.pdbx_seq_one_letter_code
_entity_poly.pdbx_strand_id
1 'polypeptide(L)'
;MPYLEQFMRQWKAYLLSEFAVYGLAYTETDSGENSDIKTNSLLYFGWLRRKFQSTYNMDESRDDVVWMMLERQLRELAKKAEKGSANLVSKMHFDERQIQVILDFSYDDEQHIIYVS
;
A
#
# COMPACT_ATOMS: atom_id res chain seq x y z
N MET A 1 1.40 15.09 9.66
CA MET A 1 1.94 14.26 8.56
C MET A 1 0.77 13.92 7.66
N PRO A 2 0.82 14.19 6.35
CA PRO A 2 -0.27 13.85 5.44
C PRO A 2 -0.64 12.36 5.53
N TYR A 3 -1.93 12.03 5.51
CA TYR A 3 -2.40 10.64 5.63
C TYR A 3 -1.84 9.75 4.52
N LEU A 4 -1.56 10.31 3.33
CA LEU A 4 -0.92 9.57 2.24
C LEU A 4 0.46 9.04 2.63
N GLU A 5 1.30 9.87 3.26
CA GLU A 5 2.62 9.43 3.71
C GLU A 5 2.50 8.35 4.80
N GLN A 6 1.52 8.49 5.69
CA GLN A 6 1.24 7.49 6.72
C GLN A 6 0.83 6.15 6.10
N PHE A 7 -0.04 6.17 5.09
CA PHE A 7 -0.48 4.97 4.39
C PHE A 7 0.62 4.33 3.56
N MET A 8 1.49 5.12 2.93
CA MET A 8 2.69 4.61 2.25
C MET A 8 3.64 3.90 3.23
N ARG A 9 3.82 4.42 4.45
CA ARG A 9 4.61 3.75 5.50
C ARG A 9 3.96 2.46 6.00
N GLN A 10 2.64 2.43 6.14
CA GLN A 10 1.92 1.21 6.51
C GLN A 10 2.05 0.14 5.41
N TRP A 11 1.96 0.55 4.15
CA TRP A 11 2.23 -0.33 3.01
C TRP A 11 3.69 -0.84 3.01
N LYS A 12 4.69 0.01 3.29
CA LYS A 12 6.08 -0.43 3.46
C LYS A 12 6.22 -1.48 4.57
N ALA A 13 5.58 -1.25 5.72
CA ALA A 13 5.62 -2.19 6.84
C ALA A 13 4.99 -3.55 6.46
N TYR A 14 3.86 -3.52 5.75
CA TYR A 14 3.24 -4.72 5.19
C TYR A 14 4.19 -5.45 4.23
N LEU A 15 4.81 -4.75 3.27
CA LEU A 15 5.78 -5.35 2.35
C LEU A 15 6.95 -5.99 3.08
N LEU A 16 7.51 -5.33 4.10
CA LEU A 16 8.61 -5.89 4.90
C LEU A 16 8.19 -7.19 5.60
N SER A 17 6.96 -7.27 6.11
CA SER A 17 6.40 -8.48 6.71
C SER A 17 6.29 -9.60 5.67
N GLU A 18 5.66 -9.35 4.53
CA GLU A 18 5.50 -10.37 3.48
C GLU A 18 6.85 -10.83 2.93
N PHE A 19 7.81 -9.91 2.78
CA PHE A 19 9.15 -10.23 2.32
C PHE A 19 9.88 -11.15 3.29
N ALA A 20 9.77 -10.89 4.59
CA ALA A 20 10.31 -11.78 5.61
C ALA A 20 9.66 -13.17 5.58
N VAL A 21 8.34 -13.24 5.39
CA VAL A 21 7.57 -14.50 5.31
C VAL A 21 7.98 -15.33 4.09
N TYR A 22 8.20 -14.70 2.94
CA TYR A 22 8.50 -15.40 1.68
C TYR A 22 9.98 -15.45 1.31
N GLY A 23 10.87 -14.95 2.18
CA GLY A 23 12.31 -14.93 1.94
C GLY A 23 12.76 -13.98 0.82
N LEU A 24 12.01 -12.90 0.60
CA LEU A 24 12.37 -11.83 -0.34
C LEU A 24 13.21 -10.75 0.36
N ALA A 25 14.07 -10.06 -0.40
CA ALA A 25 14.90 -8.99 0.13
C ALA A 25 14.34 -7.62 -0.25
N TYR A 26 14.13 -6.76 0.74
CA TYR A 26 13.71 -5.38 0.49
C TYR A 26 14.93 -4.56 0.07
N THR A 27 14.82 -3.87 -1.06
CA THR A 27 15.91 -3.06 -1.61
C THR A 27 15.67 -1.58 -1.33
N GLU A 28 16.60 -0.96 -0.61
CA GLU A 28 16.63 0.50 -0.43
C GLU A 28 17.57 1.12 -1.48
N THR A 29 17.18 2.26 -2.03
CA THR A 29 17.96 2.97 -3.06
C THR A 29 18.14 4.43 -2.68
N ASP A 30 19.17 5.07 -3.25
CA ASP A 30 19.39 6.51 -3.06
C ASP A 30 18.31 7.39 -3.72
N SER A 31 17.32 6.78 -4.39
CA SER A 31 16.24 7.48 -5.09
C SER A 31 15.06 7.88 -4.19
N GLY A 32 15.09 7.47 -2.91
CA GLY A 32 14.18 7.91 -1.86
C GLY A 32 13.02 6.96 -1.59
N GLU A 33 12.39 7.14 -0.42
CA GLU A 33 11.44 6.20 0.16
C GLU A 33 10.26 5.82 -0.76
N ASN A 34 9.68 6.77 -1.51
CA ASN A 34 8.58 6.48 -2.42
C ASN A 34 9.01 5.59 -3.60
N SER A 35 10.23 5.79 -4.10
CA SER A 35 10.80 5.02 -5.20
C SER A 35 11.12 3.59 -4.74
N ASP A 36 11.66 3.45 -3.53
CA ASP A 36 11.90 2.17 -2.90
C ASP A 36 10.60 1.40 -2.70
N ILE A 37 9.57 2.06 -2.16
CA ILE A 37 8.26 1.45 -1.96
C ILE A 37 7.71 0.97 -3.30
N LYS A 38 7.73 1.79 -4.37
CA LYS A 38 7.27 1.38 -5.69
C LYS A 38 8.05 0.16 -6.19
N THR A 39 9.38 0.21 -6.15
CA THR A 39 10.25 -0.86 -6.66
C THR A 39 9.97 -2.19 -5.95
N ASN A 40 9.91 -2.17 -4.63
CA ASN A 40 9.63 -3.37 -3.85
C ASN A 40 8.17 -3.85 -4.02
N SER A 41 7.22 -2.95 -4.26
CA SER A 41 5.84 -3.33 -4.59
C SER A 41 5.78 -4.08 -5.91
N LEU A 42 6.47 -3.61 -6.95
CA LEU A 42 6.52 -4.30 -8.23
C LEU A 42 7.17 -5.69 -8.12
N LEU A 43 8.26 -5.79 -7.34
CA LEU A 43 8.88 -7.09 -7.04
C LEU A 43 7.91 -8.03 -6.32
N TYR A 44 7.13 -7.51 -5.37
CA TYR A 44 6.11 -8.26 -4.66
C TYR A 44 5.02 -8.77 -5.60
N PHE A 45 4.48 -7.90 -6.47
CA PHE A 45 3.41 -8.26 -7.41
C PHE A 45 3.88 -9.31 -8.41
N GLY A 46 5.09 -9.14 -8.95
CA GLY A 46 5.71 -10.13 -9.82
C GLY A 46 5.98 -11.47 -9.12
N TRP A 47 6.24 -11.46 -7.81
CA TRP A 47 6.35 -12.69 -7.02
C TRP A 47 4.98 -13.36 -6.81
N LEU A 48 3.97 -12.59 -6.36
CA LEU A 48 2.59 -13.08 -6.16
C LEU A 48 2.05 -13.72 -7.44
N ARG A 49 2.20 -13.03 -8.57
CA ARG A 49 1.79 -13.51 -9.89
C ARG A 49 2.43 -14.86 -10.25
N ARG A 50 3.73 -15.02 -10.01
CA ARG A 50 4.46 -16.29 -10.24
C ARG A 50 4.01 -17.39 -9.27
N LYS A 51 3.78 -17.04 -8.01
CA LYS A 51 3.44 -17.99 -6.95
C LYS A 51 2.04 -18.56 -7.08
N PHE A 52 1.06 -17.72 -7.38
CA PHE A 52 -0.36 -18.09 -7.43
C PHE A 52 -0.86 -18.48 -8.82
N GLN A 53 0.05 -18.71 -9.79
CA GLN A 53 -0.20 -19.30 -11.11
C GLN A 53 -1.42 -18.73 -11.86
N SER A 54 -1.64 -17.42 -11.74
CA SER A 54 -2.61 -16.72 -12.57
C SER A 54 -2.00 -16.55 -13.98
N THR A 55 -2.18 -17.61 -14.77
CA THR A 55 -2.02 -17.72 -16.23
C THR A 55 -0.64 -17.42 -16.83
N TYR A 56 -0.07 -18.42 -17.52
CA TYR A 56 1.03 -18.23 -18.48
C TYR A 56 0.73 -17.06 -19.44
N ASN A 57 1.68 -16.14 -19.61
CA ASN A 57 1.67 -14.96 -20.51
C ASN A 57 1.09 -13.64 -19.97
N MET A 58 1.11 -13.38 -18.66
CA MET A 58 0.87 -12.02 -18.17
C MET A 58 2.15 -11.17 -18.22
N ASP A 59 2.08 -10.05 -18.94
CA ASP A 59 3.13 -9.05 -19.15
C ASP A 59 3.45 -8.26 -17.86
N GLU A 60 4.73 -7.91 -17.67
CA GLU A 60 5.24 -7.11 -16.54
C GLU A 60 4.60 -5.72 -16.48
N SER A 61 4.11 -5.19 -17.61
CA SER A 61 3.34 -3.94 -17.65
C SER A 61 2.08 -3.94 -16.77
N ARG A 62 1.55 -5.12 -16.41
CA ARG A 62 0.41 -5.23 -15.48
C ARG A 62 0.81 -4.90 -14.04
N ASP A 63 2.04 -5.19 -13.64
CA ASP A 63 2.50 -4.92 -12.27
C ASP A 63 2.54 -3.38 -12.03
N ASP A 64 2.90 -2.58 -13.05
CA ASP A 64 2.76 -1.12 -13.03
C ASP A 64 1.30 -0.65 -12.96
N VAL A 65 0.37 -1.33 -13.64
CA VAL A 65 -1.07 -1.02 -13.54
C VAL A 65 -1.60 -1.29 -12.13
N VAL A 66 -1.22 -2.42 -11.54
CA VAL A 66 -1.58 -2.76 -10.14
C VAL A 66 -1.02 -1.71 -9.18
N TRP A 67 0.24 -1.28 -9.37
CA TRP A 67 0.81 -0.19 -8.60
C TRP A 67 0.01 1.10 -8.74
N MET A 68 -0.32 1.53 -9.96
CA MET A 68 -1.11 2.75 -10.19
C MET A 68 -2.49 2.68 -9.53
N MET A 69 -3.13 1.51 -9.55
CA MET A 69 -4.42 1.29 -8.89
C MET A 69 -4.31 1.41 -7.37
N LEU A 70 -3.32 0.74 -6.78
CA LEU A 70 -3.04 0.81 -5.34
C LEU A 70 -2.76 2.26 -4.92
N GLU A 71 -1.86 2.94 -5.62
CA GLU A 71 -1.50 4.32 -5.31
C GLU A 71 -2.72 5.26 -5.38
N ARG A 72 -3.57 5.08 -6.40
CA ARG A 72 -4.83 5.83 -6.53
C ARG A 72 -5.77 5.55 -5.36
N GLN A 73 -5.91 4.30 -4.93
CA GLN A 73 -6.74 3.94 -3.78
C GLN A 73 -6.22 4.57 -2.48
N LEU A 74 -4.92 4.50 -2.22
CA LEU A 74 -4.29 5.13 -1.05
C LEU A 74 -4.50 6.64 -1.03
N ARG A 75 -4.40 7.30 -2.19
CA ARG A 75 -4.69 8.75 -2.33
C ARG A 75 -6.14 9.09 -2.02
N GLU A 76 -7.09 8.31 -2.53
CA GLU A 76 -8.52 8.53 -2.24
C GLU A 76 -8.87 8.25 -0.78
N LEU A 77 -8.26 7.23 -0.17
CA LEU A 77 -8.38 6.96 1.27
C LEU A 77 -7.79 8.11 2.09
N ALA A 78 -6.62 8.61 1.72
CA ALA A 78 -5.99 9.72 2.43
C ALA A 78 -6.88 10.96 2.42
N LYS A 79 -7.44 11.33 1.25
CA LYS A 79 -8.41 12.43 1.13
C LYS A 79 -9.64 12.24 2.02
N LYS A 80 -10.14 11.00 2.13
CA LYS A 80 -11.28 10.67 3.01
C LYS A 80 -10.89 10.81 4.49
N ALA A 81 -9.72 10.30 4.87
CA ALA A 81 -9.20 10.40 6.23
C ALA A 81 -8.98 11.86 6.66
N GLU A 82 -8.38 12.69 5.80
CA GLU A 82 -8.20 14.13 6.03
C GLU A 82 -9.53 14.83 6.32
N LYS A 83 -10.54 14.61 5.47
CA LYS A 83 -11.88 15.19 5.66
C LYS A 83 -12.56 14.67 6.93
N GLY A 84 -12.44 13.36 7.21
CA GLY A 84 -13.02 12.74 8.39
C GLY A 84 -12.40 13.25 9.68
N SER A 85 -11.07 13.36 9.70
CA SER A 85 -10.30 13.87 10.84
C SER A 85 -10.67 15.32 11.17
N ALA A 86 -10.70 16.20 10.17
CA ALA A 86 -11.13 17.59 10.36
C ALA A 86 -12.57 17.72 10.92
N ASN A 87 -13.48 16.84 10.48
CA ASN A 87 -14.85 16.80 10.98
C ASN A 87 -14.91 16.31 12.45
N LEU A 88 -14.07 15.35 12.83
CA LEU A 88 -14.00 14.85 14.20
C LEU A 88 -13.38 15.88 15.15
N VAL A 89 -12.26 16.50 14.75
CA VAL A 89 -11.60 17.60 15.48
C VAL A 89 -12.59 18.72 15.78
N SER A 90 -13.36 19.15 14.77
CA SER A 90 -14.34 20.24 14.94
C SER A 90 -15.53 19.88 15.83
N LYS A 91 -15.97 18.61 15.85
CA LYS A 91 -17.13 18.17 16.63
C LYS A 91 -16.81 17.74 18.06
N MET A 92 -15.65 17.14 18.27
CA MET A 92 -15.28 16.51 19.53
C MET A 92 -14.18 17.27 20.28
N HIS A 93 -13.66 18.37 19.71
CA HIS A 93 -12.57 19.18 20.27
C HIS A 93 -11.30 18.36 20.57
N PHE A 94 -11.06 17.27 19.84
CA PHE A 94 -9.83 16.50 19.92
C PHE A 94 -8.73 17.12 19.05
N ASP A 95 -7.47 16.87 19.42
CA ASP A 95 -6.33 17.19 18.58
C ASP A 95 -6.26 16.18 17.42
N GLU A 96 -6.04 16.66 16.20
CA GLU A 96 -5.87 15.82 15.00
C GLU A 96 -4.80 14.73 15.19
N ARG A 97 -3.77 15.01 15.99
CA ARG A 97 -2.69 14.07 16.33
C ARG A 97 -3.16 12.83 17.09
N GLN A 98 -4.36 12.85 17.65
CA GLN A 98 -4.94 11.73 18.41
C GLN A 98 -5.73 10.76 17.50
N ILE A 99 -5.94 11.10 16.22
CA ILE A 99 -6.71 10.30 15.28
C ILE A 99 -5.77 9.40 14.45
N GLN A 100 -5.75 8.11 14.77
CA GLN A 100 -5.00 7.10 14.04
C GLN A 100 -5.90 6.34 13.06
N VAL A 101 -5.45 6.21 11.81
CA VAL A 101 -6.10 5.39 10.78
C VAL A 101 -5.14 4.28 10.35
N ILE A 102 -5.59 3.03 10.41
CA ILE A 102 -4.81 1.83 10.08
C ILE A 102 -5.44 1.17 8.85
N LEU A 103 -4.61 0.72 7.92
CA LEU A 103 -4.99 -0.04 6.74
C LEU A 103 -4.53 -1.48 6.87
N ASP A 104 -5.46 -2.42 6.68
CA ASP A 104 -5.14 -3.83 6.51
C ASP A 104 -5.12 -4.18 5.02
N PHE A 105 -4.09 -4.91 4.60
CA PHE A 105 -3.86 -5.30 3.22
C PHE A 105 -4.02 -6.81 3.08
N SER A 106 -4.78 -7.24 2.07
CA SER A 106 -4.90 -8.64 1.70
C SER A 106 -4.73 -8.80 0.20
N TYR A 107 -4.22 -9.97 -0.21
CA TYR A 107 -4.19 -10.38 -1.60
C TYR A 107 -5.33 -11.38 -1.83
N ASP A 108 -6.17 -11.12 -2.82
CA ASP A 108 -7.22 -12.03 -3.26
C ASP A 108 -6.79 -12.81 -4.52
N ASP A 109 -7.31 -14.03 -4.66
CA ASP A 109 -6.95 -15.00 -5.69
C ASP A 109 -7.29 -14.52 -7.13
N GLU A 110 -8.12 -13.47 -7.25
CA GLU A 110 -8.39 -12.76 -8.50
C GLU A 110 -7.34 -11.68 -8.86
N GLN A 111 -6.19 -11.64 -8.19
CA GLN A 111 -5.14 -10.62 -8.32
C GLN A 111 -5.55 -9.20 -7.87
N HIS A 112 -6.44 -9.10 -6.90
CA HIS A 112 -6.77 -7.81 -6.30
C HIS A 112 -6.03 -7.67 -4.97
N ILE A 113 -5.33 -6.55 -4.78
CA ILE A 113 -5.01 -6.11 -3.42
C ILE A 113 -6.32 -5.57 -2.86
N ILE A 114 -6.98 -6.37 -2.03
CA ILE A 114 -8.25 -6.02 -1.43
C ILE A 114 -7.97 -5.47 -0.04
N TYR A 115 -8.47 -4.27 0.21
CA TYR A 115 -8.57 -3.70 1.54
C TYR A 115 -9.65 -4.45 2.32
N VAL A 116 -9.28 -4.97 3.50
CA VAL A 116 -10.27 -5.47 4.45
C VAL A 116 -10.46 -4.40 5.52
N SER A 117 -11.71 -3.99 5.74
CA SER A 117 -12.09 -3.00 6.75
C SER A 117 -12.17 -3.59 8.14
#